data_AF-A0A2R6Y5Q8-F1
#
_entry.id   AF-A0A2R6Y5Q8-F1
#
_cell.length_a   1.000
_cell.length_b   1.000
_cell.length_c   1.000
_cell.angle_alpha   90.00
_cell.angle_beta   90.00
_cell.angle_gamma   90.00
#
_symmetry.space_group_name_H-M   'P 1'
#
loop_
_entity.id
_entity.type
_entity.pdbx_description
1 polymer ?
#
loop_
_entity_poly.entity_id
_entity_poly.type
_entity_poly.pdbx_seq_one_letter_code
_entity_poly.pdbx_strand_id
1 'polypeptide(L)'
;MRIIPYELYKYTPNLSLMALRKEFGMYDYCLNMNKTNIAMQPFLNLGRNYFDLSFQKWFIEMKKRKNYVNSFHKFYAEKNKFSPIKTDFFLLLECCLQWDLKEFTPYNINLSWYEIILKFFKQYKIREYYFDNEKYQNLLYWYKNKFMSLNKTGKIKPKQLNMIEVIDFCKSTLLFNLEK
;
A
#
# COMPACT_ATOMS: atom_id res chain seq x y z
N MET A 1 -10.71 -3.47 4.53
CA MET A 1 -9.39 -4.10 4.75
C MET A 1 -8.45 -3.62 3.67
N ARG A 2 -7.37 -2.94 4.04
CA ARG A 2 -6.35 -2.50 3.08
C ARG A 2 -4.98 -2.81 3.66
N ILE A 3 -4.18 -3.54 2.91
CA ILE A 3 -2.76 -3.72 3.24
C ILE A 3 -2.04 -2.47 2.78
N ILE A 4 -1.35 -1.81 3.70
CA ILE A 4 -0.45 -0.71 3.38
C ILE A 4 0.94 -1.32 3.21
N PRO A 5 1.60 -1.17 2.04
CA PRO A 5 2.99 -1.56 1.86
C PRO A 5 3.86 -0.92 2.94
N TYR A 6 4.72 -1.72 3.57
CA TYR A 6 5.50 -1.23 4.71
C TYR A 6 6.47 -0.10 4.31
N GLU A 7 6.86 -0.05 3.04
CA GLU A 7 7.71 0.98 2.46
C GLU A 7 7.08 2.38 2.58
N LEU A 8 5.74 2.44 2.63
CA LEU A 8 4.98 3.67 2.76
C LEU A 8 4.77 4.12 4.21
N TYR A 9 5.08 3.29 5.21
CA TYR A 9 4.77 3.60 6.62
C TYR A 9 5.28 4.95 7.08
N LYS A 10 6.50 5.33 6.69
CA LYS A 10 7.07 6.65 7.02
C LYS A 10 6.27 7.84 6.47
N TYR A 11 5.46 7.63 5.44
CA TYR A 11 4.60 8.65 4.83
C TYR A 11 3.13 8.50 5.21
N THR A 12 2.71 7.32 5.67
CA THR A 12 1.32 7.01 6.04
C THR A 12 0.77 7.98 7.10
N PRO A 13 -0.45 8.52 6.93
CA PRO A 13 -1.12 9.32 7.97
C PRO A 13 -1.17 8.60 9.33
N ASN A 14 -1.05 9.34 10.43
CA ASN A 14 -0.93 8.71 11.76
C ASN A 14 -2.15 7.83 12.12
N LEU A 15 -3.36 8.31 11.83
CA LEU A 15 -4.60 7.57 12.06
C LEU A 15 -4.63 6.25 11.28
N SER A 16 -4.19 6.25 10.02
CA SER A 16 -4.13 5.05 9.19
C SER A 16 -3.12 4.05 9.71
N LEU A 17 -1.95 4.52 10.19
CA LEU A 17 -0.93 3.66 10.78
C LEU A 17 -1.41 3.02 12.08
N MET A 18 -2.12 3.78 12.94
CA MET A 18 -2.71 3.26 14.17
C MET A 18 -3.81 2.23 13.91
N ALA A 19 -4.58 2.40 12.83
CA ALA A 19 -5.65 1.49 12.45
C ALA A 19 -5.15 0.10 12.03
N LEU A 20 -3.94 0.00 11.44
CA LEU A 20 -3.34 -1.27 10.99
C LEU A 20 -3.24 -2.33 12.09
N ARG A 21 -3.15 -1.91 13.36
CA ARG A 21 -3.14 -2.82 14.52
C ARG A 21 -4.24 -3.88 14.45
N LYS A 22 -5.45 -3.49 14.02
CA LYS A 22 -6.60 -4.42 13.93
C LYS A 22 -6.55 -5.27 12.66
N GLU A 23 -5.89 -4.78 11.62
CA GLU A 23 -5.85 -5.40 10.31
C GLU A 23 -4.88 -6.60 10.28
N PHE A 24 -3.81 -6.58 11.09
CA PHE A 24 -2.85 -7.70 11.15
C PHE A 24 -3.49 -9.05 11.49
N GLY A 25 -4.40 -9.09 12.46
CA GLY A 25 -5.12 -10.33 12.80
C GLY A 25 -5.99 -10.86 11.65
N MET A 26 -6.48 -9.96 10.80
CA MET A 26 -7.26 -10.33 9.62
C MET A 26 -6.38 -10.87 8.50
N TYR A 27 -5.17 -10.33 8.33
CA TYR A 27 -4.20 -10.87 7.39
C TYR A 27 -3.76 -12.28 7.79
N ASP A 28 -3.49 -12.49 9.08
CA ASP A 28 -3.18 -13.82 9.62
C ASP A 28 -4.28 -14.82 9.34
N TYR A 29 -5.54 -14.41 9.56
CA TYR A 29 -6.68 -15.25 9.26
C TYR A 29 -6.76 -15.61 7.77
N CYS A 30 -6.57 -14.64 6.86
CA CYS A 30 -6.56 -14.89 5.42
C CYS A 30 -5.45 -15.87 5.00
N LEU A 31 -4.24 -15.72 5.54
CA LEU A 31 -3.12 -16.61 5.25
C LEU A 31 -3.36 -18.03 5.77
N ASN A 32 -3.81 -18.17 7.02
CA ASN A 32 -4.00 -19.48 7.65
C ASN A 32 -5.12 -20.29 6.99
N MET A 33 -6.18 -19.62 6.56
CA MET A 33 -7.33 -20.24 5.90
C MET A 33 -7.17 -20.31 4.38
N ASN A 34 -6.04 -19.88 3.82
CA ASN A 34 -5.80 -19.77 2.37
C ASN A 34 -6.96 -19.08 1.63
N LYS A 35 -7.54 -18.03 2.22
CA LYS A 35 -8.66 -17.32 1.60
C LYS A 35 -8.19 -16.54 0.39
N THR A 36 -8.86 -16.74 -0.74
CA THR A 36 -8.67 -15.92 -1.92
C THR A 36 -9.40 -14.58 -1.74
N ASN A 37 -8.71 -13.49 -2.07
CA ASN A 37 -9.29 -12.16 -2.09
C ASN A 37 -8.63 -11.35 -3.19
N ILE A 38 -9.35 -11.12 -4.29
CA ILE A 38 -8.81 -10.47 -5.50
C ILE A 38 -8.18 -9.09 -5.18
N ALA A 39 -8.73 -8.35 -4.21
CA ALA A 39 -8.21 -7.06 -3.79
C ALA A 39 -6.89 -7.14 -3.00
N MET A 40 -6.60 -8.27 -2.38
CA MET A 40 -5.41 -8.47 -1.52
C MET A 40 -4.45 -9.51 -2.07
N GLN A 41 -4.86 -10.26 -3.10
CA GLN A 41 -4.16 -11.43 -3.58
C GLN A 41 -2.68 -11.17 -3.88
N PRO A 42 -2.29 -10.04 -4.51
CA PRO A 42 -0.87 -9.76 -4.73
C PRO A 42 -0.05 -9.70 -3.44
N PHE A 43 -0.61 -9.22 -2.33
CA PHE A 43 0.06 -9.24 -1.03
C PHE A 43 0.03 -10.63 -0.38
N LEU A 44 -1.09 -11.35 -0.47
CA LEU A 44 -1.19 -12.72 0.04
C LEU A 44 -0.18 -13.65 -0.64
N ASN A 45 0.08 -13.43 -1.93
CA ASN A 45 1.09 -14.16 -2.69
C ASN A 45 2.53 -13.91 -2.21
N LEU A 46 2.81 -12.79 -1.51
CA LEU A 46 4.11 -12.55 -0.87
C LEU A 46 4.30 -13.41 0.39
N GLY A 47 3.23 -14.05 0.88
CA GLY A 47 3.26 -15.04 1.94
C GLY A 47 3.51 -14.46 3.34
N ARG A 48 3.55 -15.37 4.32
CA ARG A 48 3.62 -15.04 5.75
C ARG A 48 4.82 -14.16 6.11
N ASN A 49 6.01 -14.44 5.54
CA ASN A 49 7.20 -13.64 5.83
C ASN A 49 7.04 -12.15 5.46
N TYR A 50 6.28 -11.81 4.42
CA TYR A 50 6.00 -10.41 4.09
C TYR A 50 5.14 -9.74 5.16
N PHE A 51 4.09 -10.41 5.65
CA PHE A 51 3.21 -9.85 6.67
C PHE A 51 3.91 -9.70 8.01
N ASP A 52 4.77 -10.64 8.37
CA ASP A 52 5.55 -10.54 9.60
C ASP A 52 6.62 -9.42 9.50
N LEU A 53 7.28 -9.27 8.34
CA LEU A 53 8.16 -8.13 8.05
C LEU A 53 7.38 -6.81 8.12
N SER A 54 6.20 -6.76 7.52
CA SER A 54 5.31 -5.60 7.52
C SER A 54 4.94 -5.23 8.96
N PHE A 55 4.58 -6.20 9.79
CA PHE A 55 4.33 -6.00 11.21
C PHE A 55 5.55 -5.40 11.95
N GLN A 56 6.75 -5.92 11.71
CA GLN A 56 7.97 -5.40 12.32
C GLN A 56 8.24 -3.94 11.92
N LYS A 57 8.07 -3.62 10.63
CA LYS A 57 8.25 -2.26 10.11
C LYS A 57 7.20 -1.30 10.68
N TRP A 58 5.97 -1.77 10.85
CA TRP A 58 4.90 -1.00 11.51
C TRP A 58 5.28 -0.68 12.95
N PHE A 59 5.77 -1.66 13.70
CA PHE A 59 6.20 -1.48 15.07
C PHE A 59 7.32 -0.44 15.19
N ILE A 60 8.33 -0.52 14.33
CA ILE A 60 9.44 0.44 14.28
C ILE A 60 8.91 1.86 14.04
N GLU A 61 8.02 2.04 13.06
CA GLU A 61 7.47 3.36 12.76
C GLU A 61 6.55 3.89 13.88
N MET A 62 5.75 3.02 14.51
CA MET A 62 4.91 3.38 15.66
C MET A 62 5.75 3.85 16.84
N LYS A 63 6.84 3.14 17.17
CA LYS A 63 7.81 3.57 18.20
C LYS A 63 8.46 4.90 17.85
N LYS A 64 8.90 5.06 16.61
CA LYS A 64 9.51 6.31 16.11
C LYS A 64 8.57 7.51 16.30
N ARG A 65 7.26 7.31 16.09
CA ARG A 65 6.22 8.34 16.27
C ARG A 65 5.69 8.47 17.70
N LYS A 66 6.24 7.72 18.65
CA LYS A 66 5.79 7.67 20.06
C LYS A 66 4.31 7.26 20.20
N ASN A 67 3.79 6.47 19.26
CA ASN A 67 2.44 5.91 19.36
C ASN A 67 2.43 4.68 20.30
N TYR A 68 1.28 4.43 20.92
CA TYR A 68 1.10 3.26 21.77
C TYR A 68 1.18 1.95 20.97
N VAL A 69 1.95 0.99 21.51
CA VAL A 69 1.99 -0.41 21.08
C VAL A 69 1.78 -1.27 22.32
N ASN A 70 0.87 -2.25 22.25
CA ASN A 70 0.62 -3.13 23.39
C ASN A 70 1.77 -4.15 23.59
N SER A 71 1.76 -4.80 24.75
CA SER A 71 2.78 -5.78 25.15
C SER A 71 2.90 -6.96 24.18
N PHE A 72 1.78 -7.49 23.69
CA PHE A 72 1.75 -8.60 22.73
C PHE A 72 2.50 -8.25 21.44
N HIS A 73 2.12 -7.13 20.80
CA HIS A 73 2.72 -6.68 19.56
C HIS A 73 4.21 -6.34 19.73
N LYS A 74 4.56 -5.73 20.87
CA LYS A 74 5.96 -5.45 21.23
C LYS A 74 6.78 -6.74 21.33
N PHE A 75 6.29 -7.73 22.09
CA PHE A 75 6.95 -9.01 22.27
C PHE A 75 7.19 -9.72 20.93
N TYR A 76 6.15 -9.78 20.08
CA TYR A 76 6.25 -10.42 18.77
C TYR A 76 7.30 -9.74 17.87
N ALA A 77 7.29 -8.41 17.77
CA ALA A 77 8.25 -7.67 16.93
C ALA A 77 9.70 -7.78 17.40
N GLU A 78 9.92 -7.89 18.72
CA GLU A 78 11.26 -7.94 19.32
C GLU A 78 11.89 -9.34 19.28
N LYS A 79 11.08 -10.41 19.16
CA LYS A 79 11.55 -11.80 19.22
C LYS A 79 11.74 -12.48 17.87
N ASN A 80 11.26 -11.87 16.78
CA ASN A 80 11.29 -12.47 15.45
C ASN A 80 12.18 -11.67 14.49
N LYS A 81 12.80 -12.36 13.53
CA LYS A 81 13.57 -11.79 12.42
C LYS A 81 12.97 -12.27 11.12
N PHE A 82 13.02 -11.42 10.10
CA PHE A 82 12.37 -11.68 8.82
C PHE A 82 13.30 -11.41 7.66
N SER A 83 13.17 -12.23 6.62
CA SER A 83 13.91 -12.01 5.38
C SER A 83 13.36 -10.76 4.68
N PRO A 84 14.23 -9.89 4.12
CA PRO A 84 13.77 -8.76 3.34
C PRO A 84 12.93 -9.21 2.14
N ILE A 85 11.68 -8.76 2.08
CA ILE A 85 10.79 -8.92 0.91
C ILE A 85 10.34 -7.53 0.52
N LYS A 86 10.47 -7.17 -0.76
CA LYS A 86 9.95 -5.91 -1.29
C LYS A 86 8.57 -6.11 -1.86
N THR A 87 7.71 -5.11 -1.69
CA THR A 87 6.44 -5.04 -2.40
C THR A 87 6.66 -4.64 -3.86
N ASP A 88 5.82 -5.15 -4.77
CA ASP A 88 5.76 -4.69 -6.16
C ASP A 88 5.44 -3.19 -6.24
N PHE A 89 6.07 -2.47 -7.19
CA PHE A 89 5.85 -1.04 -7.39
C PHE A 89 4.37 -0.68 -7.60
N PHE A 90 3.61 -1.49 -8.33
CA PHE A 90 2.21 -1.22 -8.61
C PHE A 90 1.33 -1.25 -7.36
N LEU A 91 1.73 -2.01 -6.33
CA LEU A 91 1.05 -2.00 -5.03
C LEU A 91 1.34 -0.71 -4.26
N LEU A 92 2.54 -0.14 -4.40
CA LEU A 92 2.88 1.19 -3.86
C LEU A 92 2.08 2.28 -4.59
N LEU A 93 2.04 2.22 -5.92
CA LEU A 93 1.33 3.16 -6.77
C LEU A 93 -0.17 3.15 -6.48
N GLU A 94 -0.81 1.98 -6.44
CA GLU A 94 -2.20 1.85 -6.03
C GLU A 94 -2.44 2.46 -4.64
N CYS A 95 -1.50 2.21 -3.72
CA CYS A 95 -1.59 2.73 -2.36
C CYS A 95 -1.77 4.26 -2.36
N CYS A 96 -0.86 4.92 -3.08
CA CYS A 96 -0.78 6.36 -3.27
C CYS A 96 -1.99 6.92 -4.02
N LEU A 97 -2.39 6.32 -5.15
CA LEU A 97 -3.55 6.77 -5.95
C LEU A 97 -4.82 6.87 -5.10
N GLN A 98 -5.12 5.83 -4.32
CA GLN A 98 -6.31 5.82 -3.49
C GLN A 98 -6.25 6.84 -2.35
N TRP A 99 -5.06 7.10 -1.80
CA TRP A 99 -4.90 8.09 -0.74
C TRP A 99 -5.04 9.50 -1.25
N ASP A 100 -4.54 9.76 -2.46
CA ASP A 100 -4.72 11.04 -3.12
C ASP A 100 -6.21 11.28 -3.43
N LEU A 101 -6.91 10.29 -4.00
CA LEU A 101 -8.36 10.36 -4.24
C LEU A 101 -9.22 10.51 -2.97
N LYS A 102 -8.70 10.08 -1.82
CA LYS A 102 -9.37 10.21 -0.52
C LYS A 102 -8.89 11.43 0.27
N GLU A 103 -8.05 12.27 -0.34
CA GLU A 103 -7.52 13.50 0.24
C GLU A 103 -6.76 13.27 1.56
N PHE A 104 -6.13 12.09 1.71
CA PHE A 104 -5.21 11.86 2.83
C PHE A 104 -3.90 12.60 2.59
N THR A 105 -3.43 13.35 3.57
CA THR A 105 -2.12 14.02 3.48
C THR A 105 -1.00 13.14 4.03
N PRO A 106 0.18 13.12 3.39
CA PRO A 106 1.35 12.43 3.95
C PRO A 106 1.73 12.95 5.34
N TYR A 107 2.19 12.04 6.19
CA TYR A 107 2.50 12.35 7.58
C TYR A 107 3.76 13.20 7.72
N ASN A 108 3.59 14.39 8.31
CA ASN A 108 4.65 15.27 8.79
C ASN A 108 5.75 15.51 7.74
N ILE A 109 5.34 15.66 6.48
CA ILE A 109 6.23 15.91 5.37
C ILE A 109 5.52 16.80 4.34
N ASN A 110 6.26 17.76 3.77
CA ASN A 110 5.75 18.62 2.71
C ASN A 110 5.99 17.96 1.34
N LEU A 111 5.32 16.82 1.10
CA LEU A 111 5.33 16.12 -0.18
C LEU A 111 3.91 15.65 -0.49
N SER A 112 3.58 15.63 -1.78
CA SER A 112 2.41 14.97 -2.35
C SER A 112 2.62 13.46 -2.50
N TRP A 113 1.52 12.72 -2.68
CA TRP A 113 1.61 11.29 -3.02
C TRP A 113 2.30 11.05 -4.36
N TYR A 114 2.11 11.95 -5.33
CA TYR A 114 2.84 11.97 -6.60
C TYR A 114 4.37 12.04 -6.38
N GLU A 115 4.85 12.98 -5.58
CA GLU A 115 6.29 13.11 -5.30
C GLU A 115 6.85 11.90 -4.54
N ILE A 116 6.05 11.30 -3.66
CA ILE A 116 6.43 10.07 -2.96
C ILE A 116 6.58 8.92 -3.95
N ILE A 117 5.62 8.73 -4.86
CA ILE A 117 5.69 7.63 -5.82
C ILE A 117 6.81 7.84 -6.85
N LEU A 118 7.13 9.09 -7.23
CA LEU A 118 8.29 9.40 -8.06
C LEU A 118 9.61 8.94 -7.43
N LYS A 119 9.75 9.05 -6.10
CA LYS A 119 10.94 8.54 -5.40
C LYS A 119 11.05 7.03 -5.52
N PHE A 120 9.94 6.31 -5.37
CA PHE A 120 9.92 4.86 -5.54
C PHE A 120 10.12 4.44 -7.00
N PHE A 121 9.56 5.17 -7.95
CA PHE A 121 9.75 4.92 -9.38
C PHE A 121 11.26 4.89 -9.72
N LYS A 122 12.01 5.90 -9.26
CA LYS A 122 13.48 5.96 -9.41
C LYS A 122 14.19 4.80 -8.69
N GLN A 123 13.77 4.47 -7.47
CA GLN A 123 14.38 3.41 -6.67
C GLN A 123 14.22 2.01 -7.30
N TYR A 124 13.07 1.74 -7.93
CA TYR A 124 12.77 0.46 -8.55
C TYR A 124 13.41 0.30 -9.94
N LYS A 125 14.18 1.29 -10.41
CA LYS A 125 14.90 1.28 -11.70
C LYS A 125 14.01 0.84 -12.88
N ILE A 126 12.75 1.28 -12.87
CA ILE A 126 11.81 1.00 -13.94
C ILE A 126 12.37 1.69 -15.20
N ARG A 127 12.67 0.90 -16.26
CA ARG A 127 13.28 1.41 -17.50
C ARG A 127 12.42 2.54 -18.06
N GLU A 128 13.11 3.60 -18.49
CA GLU A 128 12.55 4.93 -18.77
C GLU A 128 11.51 4.92 -19.90
N TYR A 129 10.24 4.92 -19.53
CA TYR A 129 9.26 5.80 -20.14
C TYR A 129 8.77 6.75 -19.04
N TYR A 130 8.84 8.06 -19.30
CA TYR A 130 8.64 9.12 -18.32
C TYR A 130 7.38 8.90 -17.46
N PHE A 131 7.53 8.65 -16.16
CA PHE A 131 6.41 8.82 -15.23
C PHE A 131 6.33 10.29 -14.84
N ASP A 132 5.30 10.95 -15.35
CA ASP A 132 5.05 12.37 -15.17
C ASP A 132 3.68 12.60 -14.51
N ASN A 133 3.36 13.87 -14.24
CA ASN A 133 2.11 14.22 -13.59
C ASN A 133 0.91 13.91 -14.50
N GLU A 134 1.03 14.03 -15.82
CA GLU A 134 -0.06 13.72 -16.75
C GLU A 134 -0.48 12.26 -16.65
N LYS A 135 0.49 11.33 -16.69
CA LYS A 135 0.24 9.90 -16.49
C LYS A 135 -0.35 9.62 -15.12
N TYR A 136 0.17 10.28 -14.08
CA TYR A 136 -0.38 10.13 -12.74
C TYR A 136 -1.84 10.58 -12.64
N GLN A 137 -2.19 11.73 -13.22
CA GLN A 137 -3.57 12.22 -13.28
C GLN A 137 -4.48 11.30 -14.10
N ASN A 138 -3.99 10.73 -15.21
CA ASN A 138 -4.73 9.74 -15.98
C ASN A 138 -5.02 8.48 -15.16
N LEU A 139 -4.03 7.97 -14.42
CA LEU A 139 -4.20 6.84 -13.50
C LEU A 139 -5.22 7.15 -12.39
N LEU A 140 -5.17 8.35 -11.79
CA LEU A 140 -6.13 8.80 -10.79
C LEU A 140 -7.56 8.83 -11.35
N TYR A 141 -7.73 9.41 -12.54
CA TYR A 141 -9.01 9.51 -13.21
C TYR A 141 -9.61 8.13 -13.50
N TRP A 142 -8.82 7.24 -14.10
CA TRP A 142 -9.24 5.88 -14.39
C TRP A 142 -9.60 5.11 -13.11
N TYR A 143 -8.73 5.15 -12.09
CA TYR A 143 -8.94 4.44 -10.83
C TYR A 143 -10.21 4.94 -10.12
N LYS A 144 -10.44 6.26 -10.11
CA LYS A 144 -11.64 6.88 -9.55
C LYS A 144 -12.91 6.34 -10.22
N ASN A 145 -12.93 6.31 -11.55
CA ASN A 145 -14.11 5.87 -12.29
C ASN A 145 -14.39 4.37 -12.15
N LYS A 146 -13.33 3.56 -12.09
CA LYS A 146 -13.47 2.09 -11.99
C LYS A 146 -13.72 1.60 -10.57
N PHE A 147 -12.89 2.01 -9.62
CA PHE A 147 -12.85 1.39 -8.29
C PHE A 147 -13.39 2.27 -7.17
N MET A 148 -13.93 3.44 -7.46
CA MET A 148 -14.48 4.34 -6.44
C MET A 148 -15.95 4.70 -6.72
N SER A 149 -16.73 4.90 -5.66
CA SER A 149 -18.06 5.52 -5.69
C SER A 149 -18.26 6.45 -4.52
N LEU A 150 -19.16 7.41 -4.69
CA LEU A 150 -19.69 8.17 -3.56
C LEU A 150 -20.60 7.27 -2.73
N ASN A 151 -20.46 7.34 -1.41
CA ASN A 151 -21.45 6.78 -0.51
C ASN A 151 -22.64 7.76 -0.33
N LYS A 152 -23.65 7.36 0.45
CA LYS A 152 -24.82 8.19 0.77
C LYS A 152 -24.49 9.54 1.42
N THR A 153 -23.29 9.71 1.99
CA THR A 153 -22.83 10.95 2.62
C THR A 153 -21.85 11.74 1.75
N GLY A 154 -21.76 11.44 0.45
CA GLY A 154 -20.87 12.14 -0.48
C GLY A 154 -19.38 11.85 -0.31
N LYS A 155 -18.98 10.87 0.51
CA LYS A 155 -17.58 10.46 0.69
C LYS A 155 -17.21 9.35 -0.28
N ILE A 156 -16.03 9.47 -0.88
CA ILE A 156 -15.51 8.46 -1.79
C ILE A 156 -15.18 7.18 -1.02
N LYS A 157 -15.77 6.06 -1.43
CA LYS A 157 -15.49 4.72 -0.93
C LYS A 157 -15.01 3.79 -2.06
N PRO A 158 -14.10 2.86 -1.76
CA PRO A 158 -13.76 1.81 -2.70
C PRO A 158 -14.96 0.92 -3.04
N LYS A 159 -15.07 0.52 -4.31
CA LYS A 159 -15.92 -0.55 -4.80
C LYS A 159 -15.18 -1.89 -4.69
N GLN A 160 -15.68 -2.92 -5.36
CA GLN A 160 -14.99 -4.20 -5.52
C GLN A 160 -13.68 -4.00 -6.30
N LEU A 161 -12.57 -3.90 -5.54
CA LEU A 161 -11.23 -3.71 -6.08
C LEU A 161 -10.73 -5.00 -6.72
N ASN A 162 -10.27 -4.92 -7.96
CA ASN A 162 -9.55 -5.99 -8.63
C ASN A 162 -8.10 -5.55 -8.85
N MET A 163 -7.17 -6.08 -8.05
CA MET A 163 -5.77 -5.66 -8.14
C MET A 163 -5.09 -6.12 -9.44
N ILE A 164 -5.57 -7.19 -10.06
CA ILE A 164 -5.02 -7.65 -11.35
C ILE A 164 -5.30 -6.58 -12.41
N GLU A 165 -6.55 -6.12 -12.51
CA GLU A 165 -6.93 -5.03 -13.43
C GLU A 165 -6.17 -3.73 -13.15
N VAL A 166 -5.97 -3.37 -11.88
CA VAL A 166 -5.17 -2.19 -11.51
C VAL A 166 -3.75 -2.32 -12.02
N ILE A 167 -3.11 -3.46 -11.77
CA ILE A 167 -1.72 -3.71 -12.18
C ILE A 167 -1.61 -3.69 -13.71
N ASP A 168 -2.52 -4.36 -14.42
CA ASP A 168 -2.50 -4.44 -15.88
C ASP A 168 -2.70 -3.06 -16.52
N PHE A 169 -3.63 -2.25 -16.00
CA PHE A 169 -3.82 -0.89 -16.49
C PHE A 169 -2.64 0.03 -16.17
N CYS A 170 -2.06 -0.10 -14.97
CA CYS A 170 -0.85 0.67 -14.64
C CYS A 170 0.30 0.30 -15.57
N LYS A 171 0.49 -0.98 -15.87
CA LYS A 171 1.52 -1.44 -16.81
C LYS A 171 1.31 -0.87 -18.20
N SER A 172 0.10 -0.94 -18.75
CA SER A 172 -0.18 -0.41 -20.10
C SER A 172 -0.01 1.11 -20.18
N THR A 173 -0.50 1.84 -19.17
CA THR A 173 -0.40 3.32 -19.12
C THR A 173 1.03 3.79 -18.97
N LEU A 174 1.86 3.04 -18.23
CA LEU A 174 3.26 3.35 -18.01
C LEU A 174 4.19 2.71 -19.06
N LEU A 175 3.63 2.09 -20.12
CA LEU A 175 4.37 1.37 -21.17
C LEU A 175 5.38 0.35 -20.62
N PHE A 176 5.01 -0.36 -19.55
CA PHE A 176 5.84 -1.43 -19.00
C PHE A 176 5.88 -2.60 -19.98
N ASN A 177 7.03 -2.77 -20.64
CA ASN A 177 7.49 -4.09 -21.03
C ASN A 177 8.37 -4.61 -19.88
N LEU A 178 7.85 -5.57 -19.11
CA LEU A 178 8.70 -6.42 -18.28
C LEU A 178 9.44 -7.34 -19.26
N GLU A 179 10.72 -7.05 -19.54
CA GLU A 179 11.58 -8.09 -20.14
C GLU A 179 11.57 -9.29 -19.18
N LYS A 180 11.22 -10.45 -19.73
CA LYS A 180 11.20 -11.74 -19.02
C LYS A 180 12.59 -12.13 -18.53
#